data_AF-A0A2D7EWA1-F1
#
_entry.id   AF-A0A2D7EWA1-F1
#
_cell.length_a   1.000
_cell.length_b   1.000
_cell.length_c   1.000
_cell.angle_alpha   90.00
_cell.angle_beta   90.00
_cell.angle_gamma   90.00
#
_symmetry.space_group_name_H-M   'P 1'
#
loop_
_entity.id
_entity.type
_entity.pdbx_description
1 polymer ?
#
loop_
_entity_poly.entity_id
_entity_poly.type
_entity_poly.pdbx_seq_one_letter_code
_entity_poly.pdbx_strand_id
1 'polypeptide(L)'
;MERYYLIIWLSVFAQGSVAHGNVVDDNDICQLEVGFLKAHFKIYLPRTHKRQEFCEDLPAAAESLFVMEYEHELLSTMLIDFRIIRDVTGLKSFVREEHILAIEDIEAATVFYKSAVVERDVLSIVHQFDEANWYVGIVKAYRGDDTYTAVFPFEVGFTGIGYWPFFAIAIIFLLSLVWYEKRYRHRRLYLDA
;
A
#
# COMPACT_ATOMS: atom_id res chain seq x y z
N MET A 1 54.53 10.53 -34.41
CA MET A 1 53.87 11.83 -34.67
C MET A 1 52.53 11.78 -33.97
N GLU A 2 52.56 12.03 -32.66
CA GLU A 2 52.38 13.37 -32.07
C GLU A 2 50.87 13.58 -31.81
N ARG A 3 50.33 13.14 -30.66
CA ARG A 3 50.37 13.79 -29.33
C ARG A 3 49.17 14.73 -29.16
N TYR A 4 48.74 14.91 -27.90
CA TYR A 4 47.62 15.72 -27.37
C TYR A 4 46.35 14.92 -27.04
N TYR A 5 46.33 14.20 -25.91
CA TYR A 5 46.13 14.68 -24.53
C TYR A 5 44.83 15.46 -24.34
N LEU A 6 43.82 14.79 -23.79
CA LEU A 6 43.02 15.35 -22.71
C LEU A 6 42.61 14.22 -21.78
N ILE A 7 43.52 13.97 -20.83
CA ILE A 7 43.30 13.24 -19.61
C ILE A 7 42.16 13.97 -18.88
N ILE A 8 40.93 13.44 -18.96
CA ILE A 8 39.88 13.83 -18.04
C ILE A 8 40.20 13.11 -16.74
N TRP A 9 40.85 13.88 -15.88
CA TRP A 9 41.16 13.62 -14.49
C TRP A 9 39.89 13.12 -13.78
N LEU A 10 39.82 11.82 -13.50
CA LEU A 10 38.80 11.24 -12.63
C LEU A 10 39.20 11.54 -11.18
N SER A 11 39.04 12.79 -10.76
CA SER A 11 39.10 13.14 -9.34
C SER A 11 37.85 12.61 -8.66
N VAL A 12 37.94 11.35 -8.24
CA VAL A 12 37.07 10.78 -7.20
C VAL A 12 37.42 11.52 -5.91
N PHE A 13 36.80 12.68 -5.70
CA PHE A 13 36.62 13.20 -4.36
C PHE A 13 35.66 12.24 -3.67
N ALA A 14 36.22 11.39 -2.82
CA ALA A 14 35.48 10.68 -1.80
C ALA A 14 34.87 11.74 -0.87
N GLN A 15 33.68 12.22 -1.20
CA GLN A 15 32.82 12.86 -0.21
C GLN A 15 32.46 11.77 0.78
N GLY A 16 33.11 11.79 1.95
CA GLY A 16 32.65 11.04 3.10
C GLY A 16 31.23 11.48 3.37
N SER A 17 30.26 10.65 2.97
CA SER A 17 28.89 10.80 3.39
C SER A 17 28.87 10.54 4.89
N VAL A 18 28.93 11.63 5.66
CA VAL A 18 28.49 11.60 7.04
C VAL A 18 26.98 11.38 6.97
N ALA A 19 26.58 10.12 7.08
CA ALA A 19 25.20 9.74 7.31
C ALA A 19 24.82 10.21 8.72
N HIS A 20 24.55 11.51 8.85
CA HIS A 20 23.70 12.00 9.93
C HIS A 20 22.33 11.41 9.65
N GLY A 21 21.91 10.45 10.49
CA GLY A 21 20.59 9.84 10.39
C GLY A 21 19.54 10.92 10.39
N ASN A 22 18.95 11.17 9.23
CA ASN A 22 17.73 11.94 9.13
C ASN A 22 16.62 11.00 9.57
N VAL A 23 16.05 11.26 10.74
CA VAL A 23 14.73 10.70 11.08
C VAL A 23 13.77 11.51 10.23
N VAL A 24 13.52 11.03 9.02
CA VAL A 24 12.37 11.48 8.25
C VAL A 24 11.17 11.01 9.06
N ASP A 25 10.37 11.98 9.51
CA ASP A 25 8.99 11.76 9.91
C ASP A 25 8.28 11.24 8.66
N ASP A 26 8.26 9.93 8.50
CA ASP A 26 7.60 9.24 7.41
C ASP A 26 6.12 9.30 7.74
N ASN A 27 5.51 10.49 7.53
CA ASN A 27 4.09 10.82 7.70
C ASN A 27 3.28 9.56 7.94
N ASP A 28 2.96 9.21 9.19
CA ASP A 28 2.41 7.91 9.58
C ASP A 28 1.40 7.39 8.56
N ILE A 29 1.89 6.57 7.62
CA ILE A 29 1.22 6.37 6.31
C ILE A 29 -0.14 5.68 6.51
N CYS A 30 -0.34 5.07 7.67
CA CYS A 30 -1.40 4.12 7.95
C CYS A 30 -2.00 4.35 9.34
N GLN A 31 -2.54 5.56 9.53
CA GLN A 31 -3.27 5.93 10.73
C GLN A 31 -4.75 5.54 10.58
N LEU A 32 -5.28 4.73 11.50
CA LEU A 32 -6.69 4.38 11.58
C LEU A 32 -7.39 5.29 12.59
N GLU A 33 -8.49 5.92 12.18
CA GLU A 33 -9.33 6.76 13.05
C GLU A 33 -10.57 5.99 13.49
N VAL A 34 -10.69 5.73 14.80
CA VAL A 34 -11.83 5.07 15.44
C VAL A 34 -12.62 6.12 16.21
N GLY A 35 -13.54 6.79 15.52
CA GLY A 35 -14.19 7.99 16.05
C GLY A 35 -13.20 9.16 16.17
N PHE A 36 -12.91 9.58 17.40
CA PHE A 36 -11.89 10.62 17.68
C PHE A 36 -10.54 10.04 18.12
N LEU A 37 -10.44 8.71 18.19
CA LEU A 37 -9.25 7.99 18.63
C LEU A 37 -8.42 7.58 17.42
N LYS A 38 -7.10 7.51 17.61
CA LYS A 38 -6.15 7.15 16.58
C LYS A 38 -5.34 5.92 16.98
N ALA A 39 -4.99 5.13 15.98
CA ALA A 39 -4.08 4.00 16.11
C ALA A 39 -3.22 3.88 14.85
N HIS A 40 -1.96 3.43 15.00
CA HIS A 40 -1.14 3.03 13.87
C HIS A 40 -1.53 1.62 13.47
N PHE A 41 -1.83 1.45 12.19
CA PHE A 41 -2.30 0.19 11.65
C PHE A 41 -1.32 -0.34 10.62
N LYS A 42 -0.92 -1.60 10.77
CA LYS A 42 0.07 -2.25 9.92
C LYS A 42 -0.36 -3.68 9.62
N ILE A 43 -0.07 -4.11 8.42
CA ILE A 43 -0.29 -5.48 7.97
C ILE A 43 1.04 -6.07 7.53
N TYR A 44 1.36 -7.23 8.07
CA TYR A 44 2.56 -7.99 7.71
C TYR A 44 2.17 -9.29 7.00
N LEU A 45 2.93 -9.65 5.97
CA LEU A 45 2.87 -10.98 5.35
C LEU A 45 4.12 -11.77 5.77
N PRO A 46 4.14 -12.38 6.97
CA PRO A 46 5.36 -12.91 7.58
C PRO A 46 6.05 -14.00 6.75
N ARG A 47 5.27 -14.77 5.96
CA ARG A 47 5.78 -15.89 5.17
C ARG A 47 6.40 -15.47 3.84
N THR A 48 5.89 -14.43 3.21
CA THR A 48 6.25 -14.03 1.84
C THR A 48 7.04 -12.71 1.80
N HIS A 49 6.74 -11.76 2.67
CA HIS A 49 7.33 -10.41 2.67
C HIS A 49 8.03 -10.03 4.00
N LYS A 50 8.22 -10.99 4.91
CA LYS A 50 9.01 -10.87 6.15
C LYS A 50 8.57 -9.70 7.04
N ARG A 51 9.34 -8.60 7.03
CA ARG A 51 9.17 -7.40 7.88
C ARG A 51 8.64 -6.20 7.11
N GLN A 52 8.23 -6.38 5.86
CA GLN A 52 7.62 -5.31 5.09
C GLN A 52 6.22 -5.00 5.65
N GLU A 53 5.95 -3.71 5.83
CA GLU A 53 4.69 -3.16 6.31
C GLU A 53 3.81 -2.80 5.12
N PHE A 54 2.53 -3.18 5.21
CA PHE A 54 1.47 -2.86 4.25
C PHE A 54 0.26 -2.29 5.00
N CYS A 55 -0.65 -1.66 4.27
CA CYS A 55 -1.78 -0.95 4.87
C CYS A 55 -3.07 -1.21 4.12
N GLU A 56 -3.14 -0.80 2.86
CA GLU A 56 -4.30 -1.03 2.00
C GLU A 56 -4.00 -2.06 0.89
N ASP A 57 -2.73 -2.17 0.45
CA ASP A 57 -2.35 -3.02 -0.67
C ASP A 57 -1.50 -4.20 -0.23
N LEU A 58 -2.08 -5.40 -0.21
CA LEU A 58 -1.38 -6.64 0.07
C LEU A 58 -0.95 -7.31 -1.23
N PRO A 59 0.35 -7.64 -1.42
CA PRO A 59 0.85 -8.11 -2.71
C PRO A 59 0.46 -9.54 -3.09
N ALA A 60 -0.04 -10.32 -2.13
CA ALA A 60 -0.41 -11.71 -2.35
C ALA A 60 -1.50 -12.15 -1.37
N ALA A 61 -2.33 -13.11 -1.80
CA ALA A 61 -3.19 -13.87 -0.90
C ALA A 61 -2.32 -14.82 -0.06
N ALA A 62 -2.13 -14.48 1.22
CA ALA A 62 -1.25 -15.19 2.13
C ALA A 62 -1.67 -14.97 3.59
N GLU A 63 -1.01 -15.68 4.50
CA GLU A 63 -1.08 -15.43 5.94
C GLU A 63 -0.70 -13.97 6.20
N SER A 64 -1.64 -13.22 6.77
CA SER A 64 -1.54 -11.81 7.05
C SER A 64 -1.71 -11.58 8.55
N LEU A 65 -0.80 -10.81 9.14
CA LEU A 65 -0.83 -10.37 10.53
C LEU A 65 -1.20 -8.89 10.54
N PHE A 66 -2.39 -8.58 11.02
CA PHE A 66 -2.87 -7.23 11.26
C PHE A 66 -2.48 -6.81 12.67
N VAL A 67 -1.89 -5.62 12.79
CA VAL A 67 -1.41 -5.04 14.03
C VAL A 67 -1.96 -3.63 14.15
N MET A 68 -2.68 -3.36 15.23
CA MET A 68 -3.19 -2.03 15.56
C MET A 68 -2.57 -1.57 16.88
N GLU A 69 -1.61 -0.66 16.78
CA GLU A 69 -0.90 -0.04 17.89
C GLU A 69 -1.62 1.24 18.31
N TYR A 70 -2.05 1.32 19.56
CA TYR A 70 -2.87 2.45 20.00
C TYR A 70 -2.04 3.70 20.23
N GLU A 71 -2.45 4.81 19.62
CA GLU A 71 -1.87 6.12 19.92
C GLU A 71 -2.48 6.70 21.20
N HIS A 72 -3.77 6.44 21.42
CA HIS A 72 -4.52 6.93 22.57
C HIS A 72 -4.75 5.82 23.60
N GLU A 73 -4.40 6.09 24.86
CA GLU A 73 -4.56 5.15 25.98
C GLU A 73 -6.00 4.66 26.15
N LEU A 74 -7.01 5.45 25.75
CA LEU A 74 -8.41 5.05 25.88
C LEU A 74 -8.71 3.72 25.16
N LEU A 75 -8.13 3.49 23.97
CA LEU A 75 -8.34 2.25 23.20
C LEU A 75 -7.91 1.00 23.99
N SER A 76 -6.89 1.10 24.85
CA SER A 76 -6.40 -0.01 25.69
C SER A 76 -7.43 -0.53 26.70
N THR A 77 -8.46 0.27 26.99
CA THR A 77 -9.48 -0.04 28.00
C THR A 77 -10.84 -0.40 27.39
N MET A 78 -10.98 -0.24 26.07
CA MET A 78 -12.22 -0.47 25.35
C MET A 78 -12.36 -1.93 24.93
N LEU A 79 -13.61 -2.38 24.78
CA LEU A 79 -13.89 -3.65 24.11
C LEU A 79 -13.77 -3.40 22.61
N ILE A 80 -12.85 -4.08 21.94
CA ILE A 80 -12.63 -3.91 20.51
C ILE A 80 -13.02 -5.20 19.79
N ASP A 81 -13.98 -5.12 18.88
CA ASP A 81 -14.22 -6.17 17.90
C ASP A 81 -13.51 -5.86 16.58
N PHE A 82 -13.19 -6.93 15.85
CA PHE A 82 -12.51 -6.84 14.58
C PHE A 82 -13.17 -7.79 13.59
N ARG A 83 -13.53 -7.27 12.42
CA ARG A 83 -14.19 -8.03 11.35
C ARG A 83 -13.52 -7.75 10.03
N ILE A 84 -13.43 -8.78 9.20
CA ILE A 84 -13.07 -8.66 7.78
C ILE A 84 -14.24 -9.21 6.97
N ILE A 85 -14.69 -8.43 6.00
CA ILE A 85 -15.69 -8.86 5.02
C ILE A 85 -15.10 -8.79 3.60
N ARG A 86 -15.65 -9.59 2.68
CA ARG A 86 -15.47 -9.34 1.24
C ARG A 86 -16.21 -8.06 0.85
N ASP A 87 -15.66 -7.30 -0.11
CA ASP A 87 -16.41 -6.17 -0.68
C ASP A 87 -17.58 -6.67 -1.54
N VAL A 88 -18.79 -6.49 -1.04
CA VAL A 88 -20.06 -6.78 -1.74
C VAL A 88 -20.72 -5.51 -2.29
N THR A 89 -20.15 -4.34 -2.02
CA THR A 89 -20.68 -3.05 -2.45
C THR A 89 -20.21 -2.67 -3.85
N GLY A 90 -19.06 -3.21 -4.28
CA GLY A 90 -18.41 -2.88 -5.55
C GLY A 90 -17.69 -1.53 -5.53
N LEU A 91 -17.61 -0.87 -4.37
CA LEU A 91 -16.99 0.44 -4.20
C LEU A 91 -15.47 0.36 -3.97
N LYS A 92 -14.91 -0.81 -3.66
CA LYS A 92 -13.46 -1.02 -3.50
C LYS A 92 -12.86 -0.06 -2.48
N SER A 93 -11.85 0.72 -2.85
CA SER A 93 -11.19 1.72 -1.99
C SER A 93 -12.12 2.85 -1.52
N PHE A 94 -13.33 2.97 -2.07
CA PHE A 94 -14.30 4.00 -1.70
C PHE A 94 -15.35 3.52 -0.68
N VAL A 95 -15.20 2.31 -0.11
CA VAL A 95 -16.08 1.84 0.97
C VAL A 95 -15.91 2.70 2.21
N ARG A 96 -17.03 3.02 2.88
CA ARG A 96 -17.13 3.86 4.07
C ARG A 96 -18.18 3.26 5.02
N GLU A 97 -18.26 3.77 6.24
CA GLU A 97 -19.18 3.25 7.26
C GLU A 97 -20.65 3.22 6.79
N GLU A 98 -21.11 4.26 6.10
CA GLU A 98 -22.47 4.33 5.57
C GLU A 98 -22.80 3.19 4.58
N HIS A 99 -21.79 2.73 3.84
CA HIS A 99 -21.94 1.62 2.90
C HIS A 99 -22.01 0.27 3.60
N ILE A 100 -21.31 0.12 4.74
CA ILE A 100 -21.37 -1.09 5.57
C ILE A 100 -22.72 -1.21 6.26
N LEU A 101 -23.26 -0.10 6.77
CA LEU A 101 -24.58 -0.07 7.41
C LEU A 101 -25.73 -0.39 6.44
N ALA A 102 -25.51 -0.21 5.14
CA ALA A 102 -26.49 -0.53 4.10
C ALA A 102 -26.49 -2.02 3.68
N ILE A 103 -25.54 -2.83 4.17
CA ILE A 103 -25.48 -4.27 3.87
C ILE A 103 -26.55 -5.01 4.68
N GLU A 104 -27.47 -5.70 3.99
CA GLU A 104 -28.57 -6.45 4.64
C GLU A 104 -28.06 -7.62 5.47
N ASP A 105 -27.15 -8.42 4.92
CA ASP A 105 -26.55 -9.58 5.58
C ASP A 105 -25.02 -9.49 5.55
N ILE A 106 -24.48 -8.82 6.57
CA ILE A 106 -23.03 -8.68 6.76
C ILE A 106 -22.36 -10.02 7.11
N GLU A 107 -23.09 -10.97 7.72
CA GLU A 107 -22.53 -12.26 8.11
C GLU A 107 -22.20 -13.11 6.87
N ALA A 108 -23.05 -13.07 5.85
CA ALA A 108 -22.78 -13.73 4.56
C ALA A 108 -21.50 -13.21 3.87
N ALA A 109 -21.17 -11.93 4.04
CA ALA A 109 -19.95 -11.32 3.51
C ALA A 109 -18.73 -11.52 4.41
N THR A 110 -18.91 -11.92 5.67
CA THR A 110 -17.85 -12.02 6.67
C THR A 110 -16.90 -13.18 6.38
N VAL A 111 -15.60 -12.89 6.31
CA VAL A 111 -14.54 -13.89 6.15
C VAL A 111 -13.76 -14.11 7.44
N PHE A 112 -13.77 -13.13 8.34
CA PHE A 112 -13.16 -13.25 9.66
C PHE A 112 -13.91 -12.38 10.67
N TYR A 113 -14.09 -12.89 11.89
CA TYR A 113 -14.63 -12.13 12.99
C TYR A 113 -13.95 -12.53 14.31
N LYS A 114 -13.46 -11.52 15.05
CA LYS A 114 -13.05 -11.63 16.45
C LYS A 114 -14.03 -10.84 17.30
N SER A 115 -14.66 -11.51 18.26
CA SER A 115 -15.59 -10.90 19.20
C SER A 115 -14.91 -9.83 20.06
N ALA A 116 -15.70 -8.87 20.54
CA ALA A 116 -15.23 -7.75 21.32
C ALA A 116 -14.42 -8.20 22.56
N VAL A 117 -13.17 -7.77 22.65
CA VAL A 117 -12.26 -8.08 23.76
C VAL A 117 -11.43 -6.85 24.11
N VAL A 118 -11.03 -6.73 25.38
CA VAL A 118 -10.08 -5.70 25.82
C VAL A 118 -8.67 -6.21 25.56
N GLU A 119 -7.98 -5.60 24.61
CA GLU A 119 -6.54 -5.79 24.37
C GLU A 119 -5.85 -4.51 24.83
N ARG A 120 -4.95 -4.59 25.81
CA ARG A 120 -4.38 -3.38 26.44
C ARG A 120 -3.26 -2.74 25.64
N ASP A 121 -2.40 -3.56 25.06
CA ASP A 121 -1.16 -3.03 24.47
C ASP A 121 -1.32 -2.84 22.96
N VAL A 122 -1.73 -3.89 22.27
CA VAL A 122 -1.85 -3.93 20.81
C VAL A 122 -2.91 -4.95 20.41
N LEU A 123 -3.73 -4.64 19.42
CA LEU A 123 -4.60 -5.64 18.81
C LEU A 123 -3.84 -6.35 17.69
N SER A 124 -3.65 -7.66 17.83
CA SER A 124 -3.01 -8.51 16.82
C SER A 124 -3.98 -9.58 16.31
N ILE A 125 -4.14 -9.66 14.99
CA ILE A 125 -5.02 -10.61 14.30
C ILE A 125 -4.26 -11.32 13.20
N VAL A 126 -4.34 -12.65 13.17
CA VAL A 126 -3.81 -13.45 12.07
C VAL A 126 -4.96 -13.97 11.24
N HIS A 127 -4.90 -13.78 9.93
CA HIS A 127 -5.86 -14.34 8.98
C HIS A 127 -5.15 -14.80 7.71
N GLN A 128 -5.59 -15.94 7.17
CA GLN A 128 -5.09 -16.49 5.92
C GLN A 128 -6.07 -16.11 4.80
N PHE A 129 -5.56 -15.42 3.78
CA PHE A 129 -6.32 -15.19 2.55
C PHE A 129 -5.98 -16.25 1.51
N ASP A 130 -7.02 -16.82 0.89
CA ASP A 130 -6.87 -17.79 -0.20
C ASP A 130 -7.12 -17.16 -1.58
N GLU A 131 -7.80 -16.01 -1.62
CA GLU A 131 -8.22 -15.35 -2.85
C GLU A 131 -7.79 -13.89 -2.88
N ALA A 132 -7.25 -13.48 -4.05
CA ALA A 132 -6.98 -12.09 -4.37
C ALA A 132 -8.31 -11.37 -4.66
N ASN A 133 -8.66 -10.38 -3.84
CA ASN A 133 -9.90 -9.63 -3.96
C ASN A 133 -9.86 -8.34 -3.13
N TRP A 134 -10.93 -7.56 -3.21
CA TRP A 134 -11.21 -6.45 -2.32
C TRP A 134 -11.90 -6.94 -1.04
N TYR A 135 -11.41 -6.44 0.08
CA TYR A 135 -11.93 -6.71 1.41
C TYR A 135 -12.12 -5.40 2.16
N VAL A 136 -12.87 -5.48 3.24
CA VAL A 136 -13.10 -4.34 4.11
C VAL A 136 -12.90 -4.79 5.55
N GLY A 137 -11.98 -4.12 6.23
CA GLY A 137 -11.78 -4.27 7.66
C GLY A 137 -12.69 -3.32 8.43
N ILE A 138 -13.28 -3.83 9.50
CA ILE A 138 -14.20 -3.09 10.37
C ILE A 138 -13.72 -3.28 11.79
N VAL A 139 -13.50 -2.17 12.49
CA VAL A 139 -13.15 -2.15 13.91
C VAL A 139 -14.27 -1.43 14.64
N LYS A 140 -14.84 -2.06 15.68
CA LYS A 140 -15.75 -1.37 16.59
C LYS A 140 -15.16 -1.35 17.98
N ALA A 141 -15.05 -0.16 18.55
CA ALA A 141 -14.63 0.05 19.92
C ALA A 141 -15.83 0.49 20.77
N TYR A 142 -16.08 -0.25 21.85
CA TYR A 142 -17.20 -0.03 22.75
C TYR A 142 -16.71 0.54 24.10
N ARG A 143 -17.42 1.54 24.61
CA ARG A 143 -17.21 2.12 25.94
C ARG A 143 -18.55 2.49 26.58
N GLY A 144 -19.04 1.65 27.49
CA GLY A 144 -20.39 1.84 28.05
C GLY A 144 -21.42 1.75 26.92
N ASP A 145 -22.17 2.83 26.71
CA ASP A 145 -23.16 2.94 25.64
C ASP A 145 -22.59 3.55 24.34
N ASP A 146 -21.38 4.11 24.37
CA ASP A 146 -20.73 4.69 23.19
C ASP A 146 -20.12 3.59 22.30
N THR A 147 -20.37 3.67 20.99
CA THR A 147 -19.73 2.82 19.97
C THR A 147 -19.06 3.68 18.93
N TYR A 148 -17.78 3.38 18.64
CA TYR A 148 -17.01 4.04 17.59
C TYR A 148 -16.60 3.00 16.56
N THR A 149 -16.92 3.26 15.29
CA THR A 149 -16.59 2.38 14.17
C THR A 149 -15.46 3.00 13.35
N ALA A 150 -14.54 2.16 12.89
CA ALA A 150 -13.63 2.47 11.80
C ALA A 150 -13.79 1.46 10.68
N VAL A 151 -13.78 1.93 9.44
CA VAL A 151 -13.88 1.11 8.23
C VAL A 151 -12.70 1.43 7.35
N PHE A 152 -11.94 0.39 6.97
CA PHE A 152 -10.78 0.53 6.10
C PHE A 152 -10.84 -0.50 4.96
N PRO A 153 -11.04 -0.07 3.70
CA PRO A 153 -10.96 -0.96 2.54
C PRO A 153 -9.51 -1.32 2.24
N PHE A 154 -9.28 -2.56 1.77
CA PHE A 154 -7.95 -3.02 1.36
C PHE A 154 -8.06 -4.08 0.24
N GLU A 155 -7.01 -4.19 -0.56
CA GLU A 155 -6.89 -5.13 -1.68
C GLU A 155 -5.85 -6.21 -1.39
N VAL A 156 -6.20 -7.46 -1.71
CA VAL A 156 -5.30 -8.62 -1.63
C VAL A 156 -4.92 -9.08 -3.02
N GLY A 157 -3.63 -9.33 -3.24
CA GLY A 157 -3.08 -9.70 -4.55
C GLY A 157 -2.72 -8.50 -5.43
N PHE A 158 -2.51 -7.33 -4.84
CA PHE A 158 -2.15 -6.11 -5.56
C PHE A 158 -0.69 -6.16 -6.06
N THR A 159 -0.50 -6.19 -7.37
CA THR A 159 0.86 -6.24 -7.94
C THR A 159 1.49 -4.87 -8.19
N GLY A 160 0.73 -3.77 -8.11
CA GLY A 160 1.22 -2.40 -8.31
C GLY A 160 1.70 -2.04 -9.72
N ILE A 161 1.78 -3.00 -10.64
CA ILE A 161 2.32 -2.79 -11.99
C ILE A 161 1.27 -2.16 -12.92
N GLY A 162 -0.02 -2.39 -12.66
CA GLY A 162 -1.14 -1.78 -13.38
C GLY A 162 -0.95 -1.79 -14.91
N TYR A 163 -1.21 -0.66 -15.55
CA TYR A 163 -1.03 -0.47 -17.00
C TYR A 163 0.35 0.08 -17.40
N TRP A 164 1.26 0.27 -16.43
CA TRP A 164 2.57 0.89 -16.67
C TRP A 164 3.40 0.22 -17.77
N PRO A 165 3.43 -1.13 -17.88
CA PRO A 165 4.14 -1.79 -18.98
C PRO A 165 3.61 -1.42 -20.37
N PHE A 166 2.30 -1.22 -20.52
CA PHE A 166 1.71 -0.81 -21.79
C PHE A 166 2.10 0.61 -22.18
N PHE A 167 2.13 1.54 -21.20
CA PHE A 167 2.62 2.89 -21.43
C PHE A 167 4.11 2.90 -21.81
N ALA A 168 4.93 2.09 -21.13
CA ALA A 168 6.35 1.95 -21.48
C ALA A 168 6.53 1.46 -22.92
N ILE A 169 5.76 0.43 -23.33
CA ILE A 169 5.77 -0.07 -24.71
C ILE A 169 5.31 1.01 -25.69
N ALA A 170 4.25 1.75 -25.39
CA ALA A 170 3.74 2.82 -26.25
C ALA A 170 4.76 3.96 -26.43
N ILE A 171 5.47 4.35 -25.35
CA ILE A 171 6.54 5.35 -25.40
C ILE A 171 7.70 4.84 -26.25
N ILE A 172 8.17 3.61 -26.03
CA ILE A 172 9.24 3.01 -26.83
C ILE A 172 8.84 2.96 -28.31
N PHE A 173 7.60 2.59 -28.61
CA PHE A 173 7.06 2.57 -29.96
C PHE A 173 7.07 3.96 -30.61
N LEU A 174 6.57 4.99 -29.93
CA LEU A 174 6.60 6.38 -30.40
C LEU A 174 8.03 6.87 -30.66
N LEU A 175 8.96 6.62 -29.73
CA LEU A 175 10.37 6.99 -29.90
C LEU A 175 11.00 6.28 -31.10
N SER A 176 10.64 5.02 -31.34
CA SER A 176 11.12 4.25 -32.50
C SER A 176 10.62 4.83 -33.83
N LEU A 177 9.36 5.29 -33.89
CA LEU A 177 8.79 5.96 -35.07
C LEU A 177 9.51 7.27 -35.38
N VAL A 178 9.72 8.12 -34.37
CA VAL A 178 10.45 9.39 -34.54
C VAL A 178 11.88 9.14 -35.01
N TRP A 179 12.55 8.13 -34.44
CA TRP A 179 13.91 7.76 -34.85
C TRP A 179 13.95 7.24 -36.29
N TYR A 180 12.97 6.42 -36.67
CA TYR A 180 12.82 5.90 -38.02
C TYR A 180 12.58 7.03 -39.04
N GLU A 181 11.66 7.95 -38.78
CA GLU A 181 11.40 9.12 -39.65
C GLU A 181 12.65 10.00 -39.79
N LYS A 182 13.33 10.29 -38.69
CA LYS A 182 14.57 11.09 -38.72
C LYS A 182 15.64 10.38 -39.56
N ARG A 183 15.82 9.06 -39.40
CA ARG A 183 16.79 8.28 -40.17
C ARG A 183 16.41 8.16 -41.65
N TYR A 184 15.13 8.00 -41.96
CA TYR A 184 14.60 7.97 -43.31
C TYR A 184 14.84 9.31 -44.03
N ARG A 185 14.52 10.44 -43.37
CA ARG A 185 14.76 11.79 -43.89
C ARG A 185 16.23 12.07 -44.14
N HIS A 186 17.11 11.65 -43.23
CA HIS A 186 18.57 11.80 -43.41
C HIS A 186 19.11 10.94 -44.56
N ARG A 187 18.58 9.73 -44.80
CA ARG A 187 18.98 8.90 -45.97
C ARG A 187 18.57 9.53 -47.30
N ARG A 188 17.37 10.12 -47.37
CA ARG A 188 16.87 10.76 -48.60
C ARG A 188 17.74 11.94 -49.03
N LEU A 189 18.15 12.79 -48.07
CA LEU A 189 19.03 13.95 -48.34
C LEU A 189 20.43 13.60 -48.89
N TYR A 190 20.95 12.39 -48.62
CA TYR A 190 22.24 11.92 -49.16
C TYR A 190 22.13 11.25 -50.54
N LEU A 191 20.93 10.87 -50.96
CA LEU A 191 20.70 10.29 -52.29
C LEU A 191 20.37 11.36 -53.34
N ASP A 192 19.93 12.54 -52.89
CA ASP A 192 19.60 13.69 -53.74
C ASP A 192 20.76 14.71 -53.86
N ALA A 193 21.95 14.40 -53.33
CA ALA A 193 23.17 15.23 -53.39
C ALA A 193 24.29 14.54 -54.18
#